data_AF-A0A975ZB88-F1
#
_entry.id   AF-A0A975ZB88-F1
#
_cell.length_a   1.000
_cell.length_b   1.000
_cell.length_c   1.000
_cell.angle_alpha   90.00
_cell.angle_beta   90.00
_cell.angle_gamma   90.00
#
_symmetry.space_group_name_H-M   'P 1'
#
loop_
_entity.id
_entity.type
_entity.pdbx_description
1 polymer ?
#
loop_
_entity_poly.entity_id
_entity_poly.type
_entity_poly.pdbx_seq_one_letter_code
_entity_poly.pdbx_strand_id
1 'polypeptide(L)'
;MRIAIPCVLLALLGGCAVVPHSAWTFDPTRPQPKPALAVADAAGLTDRMAQLQLERNEIRARIASEPSAVARLRLYEDLHGVGMQLSPLERRLATFASSR
;
A
#
# COMPACT_ATOMS: atom_id res chain seq x y z
N MET A 1 14.55 0.17 -34.01
CA MET A 1 13.38 0.46 -33.13
C MET A 1 12.20 -0.49 -33.42
N ARG A 2 12.41 -1.81 -33.32
CA ARG A 2 11.36 -2.83 -33.64
C ARG A 2 11.02 -3.77 -32.47
N ILE A 3 11.75 -3.68 -31.36
CA ILE A 3 11.66 -4.60 -30.21
C ILE A 3 10.82 -4.00 -29.06
N ALA A 4 10.44 -2.72 -29.13
CA ALA A 4 9.70 -2.04 -28.06
C ALA A 4 8.20 -2.39 -28.03
N ILE A 5 7.63 -2.86 -29.15
CA ILE A 5 6.20 -3.14 -29.29
C ILE A 5 5.76 -4.42 -28.53
N PRO A 6 6.49 -5.56 -28.55
CA PRO A 6 6.02 -6.77 -27.85
C PRO A 6 6.04 -6.65 -26.32
N CYS A 7 6.91 -5.82 -25.73
CA CYS A 7 6.98 -5.67 -24.27
C CYS A 7 5.76 -4.94 -23.69
N VAL A 8 5.17 -3.99 -24.43
CA VAL A 8 4.00 -3.24 -23.96
C VAL A 8 2.74 -4.13 -23.93
N LEU A 9 2.62 -5.05 -24.89
CA LEU A 9 1.49 -5.99 -24.96
C LEU A 9 1.53 -7.06 -23.86
N LEU A 10 2.72 -7.51 -23.44
CA LEU A 10 2.88 -8.46 -22.33
C LEU A 10 2.54 -7.83 -20.96
N ALA A 11 2.78 -6.52 -20.78
CA ALA A 11 2.44 -5.83 -19.54
C ALA A 11 0.91 -5.65 -19.33
N LEU A 12 0.14 -5.58 -20.41
CA LEU A 12 -1.32 -5.43 -20.37
C LEU A 12 -2.06 -6.74 -20.04
N LEU A 13 -1.45 -7.90 -20.33
CA LEU A 13 -2.04 -9.22 -20.02
C LEU A 13 -1.72 -9.71 -18.59
N GLY A 14 -0.74 -9.12 -17.92
CA GLY A 14 -0.41 -9.42 -16.52
C GLY A 14 -1.41 -8.85 -15.50
N GLY A 15 -2.38 -8.05 -15.96
CA GLY A 15 -3.46 -7.48 -15.15
C GLY A 15 -4.66 -8.42 -14.94
N CYS A 16 -4.56 -9.69 -15.34
CA CYS A 16 -5.55 -10.70 -14.97
C CYS A 16 -5.54 -10.88 -13.45
N ALA A 17 -6.43 -10.16 -12.78
CA ALA A 17 -6.76 -10.38 -11.38
C ALA A 17 -6.96 -11.88 -11.17
N VAL A 18 -6.05 -12.51 -10.41
CA VAL A 18 -6.23 -13.89 -9.96
C VAL A 18 -7.52 -13.88 -9.15
N VAL A 19 -8.58 -14.39 -9.75
CA VAL A 19 -9.86 -14.58 -9.07
C VAL A 19 -9.59 -15.57 -7.95
N PRO A 20 -9.74 -15.18 -6.67
CA PRO A 20 -9.45 -16.08 -5.57
C PRO A 20 -10.38 -17.29 -5.69
N HIS A 21 -9.87 -18.49 -5.37
CA HIS A 21 -10.64 -19.73 -5.51
C HIS A 21 -11.97 -19.70 -4.73
N SER A 22 -12.04 -18.91 -3.67
CA SER A 22 -13.26 -18.63 -2.89
C SER A 22 -14.39 -17.96 -3.70
N ALA A 23 -14.09 -17.28 -4.81
CA ALA A 23 -15.11 -16.70 -5.68
C ALA A 23 -15.83 -17.75 -6.52
N TRP A 24 -15.21 -18.91 -6.78
CA TRP A 24 -15.81 -20.03 -7.52
C TRP A 24 -16.63 -20.95 -6.64
N THR A 25 -16.42 -20.90 -5.33
CA THR A 25 -17.15 -21.70 -4.32
C THR A 25 -18.15 -20.87 -3.52
N PHE A 26 -18.54 -19.69 -4.06
CA PHE A 26 -19.53 -18.84 -3.43
C PHE A 26 -20.88 -19.56 -3.36
N ASP A 27 -21.23 -20.01 -2.15
CA ASP A 27 -22.52 -20.60 -1.81
C ASP A 27 -23.38 -19.54 -1.10
N PRO A 28 -24.46 -19.02 -1.72
CA PRO A 28 -25.30 -17.99 -1.11
C PRO A 28 -26.05 -18.50 0.13
N THR A 29 -26.10 -19.82 0.35
CA THR A 29 -26.73 -20.43 1.53
C THR A 29 -25.76 -20.58 2.71
N ARG A 30 -24.45 -20.37 2.48
CA ARG A 30 -23.39 -20.45 3.51
C ARG A 30 -22.59 -19.14 3.51
N PRO A 31 -23.04 -18.11 4.24
CA PRO A 31 -22.26 -16.89 4.37
C PRO A 31 -20.88 -17.22 4.95
N GLN A 32 -19.81 -16.94 4.20
CA GLN A 32 -18.46 -17.07 4.73
C GLN A 32 -18.31 -16.14 5.93
N PRO A 33 -17.71 -16.59 7.04
CA PRO A 33 -17.45 -15.74 8.18
C PRO A 33 -16.52 -14.60 7.72
N LYS A 34 -17.05 -13.37 7.77
CA LYS A 34 -16.29 -12.15 7.56
C LYS A 34 -15.09 -12.19 8.52
N PRO A 35 -13.84 -12.04 8.05
CA PRO A 35 -12.70 -11.96 8.95
C PRO A 35 -12.85 -10.70 9.80
N ALA A 36 -13.41 -10.87 11.00
CA ALA A 36 -13.56 -9.82 11.98
C ALA A 36 -12.20 -9.66 12.66
N LEU A 37 -11.38 -8.74 12.15
CA LEU A 37 -10.27 -8.27 12.96
C LEU A 37 -10.83 -7.54 14.18
N ALA A 38 -10.21 -7.80 15.34
CA ALA A 38 -10.62 -7.18 16.59
C ALA A 38 -10.44 -5.66 16.50
N VAL A 39 -11.37 -4.89 17.06
CA VAL A 39 -11.34 -3.41 17.05
C VAL A 39 -10.01 -2.87 17.62
N ALA A 40 -9.40 -3.60 18.56
CA ALA A 40 -8.09 -3.28 19.13
C ALA A 40 -6.95 -3.32 18.08
N ASP A 41 -6.99 -4.28 17.15
CA ASP A 41 -5.98 -4.39 16.09
C ASP A 41 -6.10 -3.25 15.07
N ALA A 42 -7.34 -2.81 14.79
CA ALA A 42 -7.59 -1.67 13.91
C ALA A 42 -7.13 -0.34 14.53
N ALA A 43 -7.28 -0.16 15.85
CA ALA A 43 -6.79 1.02 16.55
C ALA A 43 -5.25 1.09 16.49
N GLY A 44 -4.54 0.00 16.82
CA GLY A 44 -3.08 -0.04 16.76
C GLY A 44 -2.51 0.21 15.35
N LEU A 45 -3.17 -0.30 14.31
CA LEU A 45 -2.81 -0.02 12.92
C LEU A 45 -2.97 1.46 12.56
N THR A 46 -4.06 2.09 13.02
CA THR A 46 -4.36 3.50 12.75
C THR A 46 -3.34 4.41 13.43
N ASP A 47 -2.99 4.13 14.68
CA ASP A 47 -1.99 4.90 15.43
C ASP A 47 -0.61 4.82 14.77
N ARG A 48 -0.20 3.61 14.36
CA ARG A 48 1.08 3.43 13.66
C ARG A 48 1.11 4.16 12.32
N MET A 49 -0.01 4.15 11.58
CA MET A 49 -0.12 4.92 10.34
C MET A 49 -0.02 6.43 10.59
N ALA A 50 -0.68 6.94 11.63
CA ALA A 50 -0.61 8.35 11.99
C ALA A 50 0.83 8.79 12.30
N GLN A 51 1.57 7.98 13.07
CA GLN A 51 2.99 8.23 13.36
C GLN A 51 3.84 8.30 12.09
N LEU A 52 3.68 7.32 11.19
CA LEU A 52 4.44 7.28 9.94
C LEU A 52 4.08 8.44 8.99
N GLN A 53 2.82 8.91 9.00
CA GLN A 53 2.43 10.10 8.24
C GLN A 53 3.07 11.38 8.80
N LEU A 54 3.18 11.51 10.12
CA LEU A 54 3.90 12.62 10.74
C LEU A 54 5.38 12.60 10.34
N GLU A 55 6.04 11.45 10.44
CA GLU A 55 7.44 11.27 10.04
C GLU A 55 7.66 11.61 8.56
N ARG A 56 6.79 11.12 7.68
CA ARG A 56 6.80 11.46 6.25
C ARG A 56 6.68 12.96 6.02
N ASN A 57 5.80 13.65 6.73
CA ASN A 57 5.60 15.09 6.59
C ASN A 57 6.81 15.88 7.10
N GLU A 58 7.45 15.42 8.17
CA GLU A 58 8.68 16.00 8.68
C GLU A 58 9.81 15.88 7.65
N ILE A 59 10.01 14.69 7.07
CA ILE A 59 11.04 14.48 6.02
C ILE A 59 10.78 15.40 4.82
N ARG A 60 9.51 15.55 4.41
CA ARG A 60 9.13 16.47 3.32
C ARG A 60 9.45 17.93 3.65
N ALA A 61 9.20 18.36 4.88
CA ALA A 61 9.56 19.70 5.33
C ALA A 61 11.09 19.91 5.27
N ARG A 62 11.87 18.93 5.74
CA ARG A 62 13.34 18.95 5.67
C ARG A 62 13.85 19.02 4.23
N ILE A 63 13.28 18.23 3.32
CA ILE A 63 13.60 18.25 1.88
C ILE A 63 13.37 19.65 1.29
N ALA A 64 12.26 20.30 1.64
CA ALA A 64 11.92 21.63 1.12
C ALA A 64 12.93 22.71 1.57
N SER A 65 13.50 22.56 2.77
CA SER A 65 14.50 23.46 3.32
C SER A 65 15.95 23.11 2.98
N GLU A 66 16.24 21.92 2.44
CA GLU A 66 17.61 21.42 2.25
C GLU A 66 18.24 21.94 0.94
N PRO A 67 19.27 22.81 1.01
CA PRO A 67 19.92 23.34 -0.18
C PRO A 67 20.84 22.32 -0.88
N SER A 68 21.45 21.38 -0.15
CA SER A 68 22.41 20.43 -0.71
C SER A 68 21.70 19.31 -1.45
N ALA A 69 21.99 19.17 -2.75
CA ALA A 69 21.44 18.09 -3.56
C ALA A 69 21.84 16.69 -3.03
N VAL A 70 23.06 16.55 -2.51
CA VAL A 70 23.55 15.29 -1.94
C VAL A 70 22.86 14.97 -0.62
N ALA A 71 22.67 15.96 0.25
CA ALA A 71 21.95 15.76 1.51
C ALA A 71 20.47 15.43 1.25
N ARG A 72 19.86 16.10 0.27
CA ARG A 72 18.48 15.85 -0.15
C ARG A 72 18.27 14.45 -0.73
N LEU A 73 19.28 13.86 -1.38
CA LEU A 73 19.21 12.49 -1.86
C LEU A 73 18.99 11.49 -0.71
N ARG A 74 19.72 11.66 0.40
CA ARG A 74 19.53 10.82 1.60
C ARG A 74 18.12 10.96 2.18
N LEU A 75 17.59 12.19 2.21
CA LEU A 75 16.22 12.41 2.66
C LEU A 75 15.17 11.75 1.76
N TYR A 76 15.42 11.61 0.46
CA TYR A 76 14.54 10.85 -0.43
C TYR A 76 14.58 9.34 -0.16
N GLU A 77 15.75 8.80 0.20
CA GLU A 77 15.88 7.41 0.63
C GLU A 77 15.09 7.16 1.92
N ASP A 78 15.23 8.05 2.91
CA ASP A 78 14.45 8.00 4.16
C ASP A 78 12.93 8.08 3.87
N LEU A 79 12.52 9.02 3.02
CA LEU A 79 11.13 9.19 2.62
C LEU A 79 10.58 7.92 1.94
N HIS A 80 11.38 7.28 1.11
CA HIS A 80 11.02 6.02 0.46
C HIS A 80 10.86 4.89 1.49
N GLY A 81 11.78 4.79 2.45
CA GLY A 81 11.71 3.83 3.56
C GLY A 81 10.41 3.95 4.36
N VAL A 82 10.02 5.17 4.72
CA VAL A 82 8.73 5.44 5.40
C VAL A 82 7.54 5.04 4.51
N GLY A 83 7.60 5.36 3.21
CA GLY A 83 6.57 4.96 2.25
C GLY A 83 6.39 3.43 2.14
N MET A 84 7.49 2.68 2.20
CA MET A 84 7.48 1.22 2.19
C MET A 84 6.83 0.63 3.45
N GLN A 85 6.91 1.33 4.58
CA GLN A 85 6.21 0.93 5.82
C GLN A 85 4.73 1.33 5.79
N LEU A 86 4.38 2.48 5.21
CA LEU A 86 2.99 2.97 5.13
C LEU A 86 2.12 2.13 4.19
N SER A 87 2.60 1.84 2.98
CA SER A 87 1.82 1.14 1.95
C SER A 87 1.13 -0.16 2.40
N PRO A 88 1.80 -1.10 3.11
CA PRO A 88 1.14 -2.31 3.57
C PRO A 88 0.08 -2.03 4.65
N LEU A 89 0.28 -1.02 5.50
CA LEU A 89 -0.68 -0.64 6.54
C LEU A 89 -1.92 0.00 5.93
N GLU A 90 -1.76 0.89 4.94
CA GLU A 90 -2.85 1.50 4.19
C GLU A 90 -3.70 0.44 3.47
N ARG A 91 -3.05 -0.51 2.78
CA ARG A 91 -3.74 -1.63 2.11
C ARG A 91 -4.49 -2.51 3.08
N ARG A 92 -3.88 -2.82 4.23
CA ARG A 92 -4.54 -3.55 5.30
C ARG A 92 -5.79 -2.79 5.71
N LEU A 93 -5.67 -1.53 6.16
CA LEU A 93 -6.79 -0.70 6.65
C LEU A 93 -7.92 -0.55 5.62
N ALA A 94 -7.59 -0.34 4.35
CA ALA A 94 -8.57 -0.28 3.26
C ALA A 94 -9.39 -1.57 3.14
N THR A 95 -8.75 -2.73 3.34
CA THR A 95 -9.42 -4.05 3.35
C THR A 95 -10.42 -4.16 4.50
N PHE A 96 -10.12 -3.60 5.69
CA PHE A 96 -11.09 -3.55 6.80
C PHE A 96 -12.26 -2.64 6.46
N ALA A 97 -11.98 -1.44 5.95
CA ALA A 97 -13.01 -0.46 5.60
C ALA A 97 -13.99 -1.03 4.56
N SER A 98 -13.49 -1.73 3.53
CA SER A 98 -14.33 -2.38 2.52
C SER A 98 -15.08 -3.60 3.03
N SER A 99 -14.54 -4.26 4.07
CA SER A 99 -15.26 -5.38 4.67
C SER A 99 -16.47 -4.90 5.45
N ARG A 100 -16.39 -3.77 6.15
CA ARG A 100 -17.36 -3.31 7.16
C ARG A 100 -18.73 -3.05 6.55
#